data_AF-A0A519DXP1-F1
#
_entry.id   AF-A0A519DXP1-F1
#
_cell.length_a   1.000
_cell.length_b   1.000
_cell.length_c   1.000
_cell.angle_alpha   90.00
_cell.angle_beta   90.00
_cell.angle_gamma   90.00
#
_symmetry.space_group_name_H-M   'P 1'
#
loop_
_entity.id
_entity.type
_entity.pdbx_description
1 polymer ?
#
loop_
_entity_poly.entity_id
_entity_poly.type
_entity_poly.pdbx_seq_one_letter_code
_entity_poly.pdbx_strand_id
1 'polypeptide(L)'
;MHLRFSILDDDDSDSLQIECHAATPYCSSTIDFYTRMTDLKEFGHALRNFTGAPSDRPVFEAGSPEEPWYSWLRLRAFAYDSLGHSVLEVSTNRNGSPQIQQSSRFCGLLEVAAINRLGYKIASWDVSESGELLFDSADC
;
A
#
# COMPACT_ATOMS: atom_id res chain seq x y z
N MET A 1 -0.77 -4.87 11.81
CA MET A 1 -1.04 -4.08 10.59
C MET A 1 -1.86 -4.96 9.69
N HIS A 2 -3.03 -4.48 9.32
CA HIS A 2 -3.93 -5.13 8.38
C HIS A 2 -3.95 -4.32 7.09
N LEU A 3 -3.79 -4.98 5.95
CA LEU A 3 -3.83 -4.36 4.63
C LEU A 3 -4.67 -5.23 3.70
N ARG A 4 -5.63 -4.62 3.03
CA ARG A 4 -6.46 -5.24 2.01
C ARG A 4 -6.41 -4.41 0.74
N PHE A 5 -6.21 -5.06 -0.39
CA PHE A 5 -6.52 -4.49 -1.70
C PHE A 5 -7.69 -5.25 -2.31
N SER A 6 -8.67 -4.53 -2.85
CA SER A 6 -9.81 -5.12 -3.55
C SER A 6 -9.99 -4.42 -4.89
N ILE A 7 -10.14 -5.19 -5.98
CA ILE A 7 -10.48 -4.63 -7.29
C ILE A 7 -11.92 -4.13 -7.23
N LEU A 8 -12.11 -2.84 -7.56
CA LEU A 8 -13.45 -2.23 -7.67
C LEU A 8 -13.96 -2.27 -9.10
N ASP A 9 -13.08 -1.98 -10.07
CA ASP A 9 -13.40 -1.94 -11.49
C ASP A 9 -12.17 -2.28 -12.35
N ASP A 10 -12.43 -2.92 -13.49
CA ASP A 10 -11.47 -3.42 -14.48
C ASP A 10 -12.07 -3.26 -15.89
N ASP A 11 -12.39 -2.02 -16.29
CA ASP A 11 -13.21 -1.70 -17.48
C ASP A 11 -12.51 -1.86 -18.86
N ASP A 12 -11.49 -2.71 -18.96
CA ASP A 12 -10.58 -2.84 -20.12
C ASP A 12 -9.68 -1.60 -20.35
N SER A 13 -9.63 -0.63 -19.43
CA SER A 13 -8.59 0.39 -19.43
C SER A 13 -7.22 -0.18 -19.02
N ASP A 14 -6.12 0.50 -19.40
CA ASP A 14 -4.76 0.12 -18.95
C ASP A 14 -4.57 0.23 -17.43
N SER A 15 -5.57 0.70 -16.67
CA SER A 15 -5.52 0.90 -15.22
C SER A 15 -6.68 0.21 -14.48
N LEU A 16 -6.37 -0.31 -13.30
CA LEU A 16 -7.34 -0.90 -12.39
C LEU A 16 -7.74 0.13 -11.34
N GLN A 17 -9.03 0.18 -11.01
CA GLN A 17 -9.49 0.87 -9.80
C GLN A 17 -9.40 -0.10 -8.62
N ILE A 18 -8.59 0.25 -7.62
CA ILE A 18 -8.33 -0.59 -6.46
C ILE A 18 -8.72 0.16 -5.20
N GLU A 19 -9.50 -0.47 -4.32
CA GLU A 19 -9.67 -0.04 -2.93
C GLU A 19 -8.52 -0.59 -2.08
N CYS A 20 -7.79 0.29 -1.38
CA CYS A 20 -6.88 -0.07 -0.32
C CYS A 20 -7.52 0.26 1.04
N HIS A 21 -7.70 -0.76 1.86
CA HIS A 21 -7.97 -0.61 3.27
C HIS A 21 -6.71 -0.93 4.08
N ALA A 22 -6.28 0.02 4.92
CA ALA A 22 -5.13 -0.12 5.78
C ALA A 22 -5.50 0.19 7.23
N ALA A 23 -5.09 -0.67 8.16
CA ALA A 23 -5.40 -0.50 9.58
C ALA A 23 -4.27 -0.94 10.51
N THR A 24 -4.16 -0.20 11.60
CA THR A 24 -3.37 -0.52 12.80
C THR A 24 -4.32 -0.55 14.00
N PRO A 25 -3.87 -0.95 15.20
CA PRO A 25 -4.70 -0.85 16.40
C PRO A 25 -5.21 0.57 16.73
N TYR A 26 -4.57 1.61 16.19
CA TYR A 26 -4.84 3.00 16.54
C TYR A 26 -5.55 3.80 15.45
N CYS A 27 -5.37 3.42 14.18
CA CYS A 27 -5.86 4.17 13.03
C CYS A 27 -6.21 3.22 11.88
N SER A 28 -7.20 3.60 11.07
CA SER A 28 -7.48 2.96 9.80
C SER A 28 -7.84 4.01 8.73
N SER A 29 -7.65 3.65 7.47
CA SER A 29 -8.06 4.43 6.32
C SER A 29 -8.47 3.51 5.18
N THR A 30 -9.45 3.96 4.39
CA THR A 30 -9.84 3.34 3.14
C THR A 30 -9.76 4.38 2.03
N ILE A 31 -9.09 4.06 0.94
CA ILE A 31 -8.92 4.92 -0.23
C ILE A 31 -9.04 4.05 -1.49
N ASP A 32 -9.73 4.54 -2.51
CA ASP A 32 -9.65 3.96 -3.85
C ASP A 32 -8.73 4.80 -4.73
N PHE A 33 -8.01 4.14 -5.62
CA PHE A 33 -7.01 4.76 -6.50
C PHE A 33 -6.90 3.97 -7.79
N TYR A 34 -6.34 4.61 -8.82
CA TYR A 34 -6.08 3.99 -10.11
C TYR A 34 -4.60 3.66 -10.23
N THR A 35 -4.28 2.44 -10.64
CA THR A 35 -2.90 2.01 -10.90
C THR A 35 -2.86 0.94 -11.97
N ARG A 36 -1.69 0.73 -12.58
CA ARG A 36 -1.45 -0.48 -13.36
C ARG A 36 -1.02 -1.61 -12.42
N MET A 37 -1.40 -2.84 -12.75
CA MET A 37 -0.98 -4.00 -11.97
C MET A 37 0.54 -4.19 -11.99
N THR A 38 1.21 -3.77 -13.07
CA THR A 38 2.68 -3.81 -13.18
C THR A 38 3.35 -2.95 -12.12
N ASP A 39 2.85 -1.74 -11.87
CA ASP A 39 3.44 -0.80 -10.90
C ASP A 39 3.32 -1.34 -9.47
N LEU A 40 2.17 -1.97 -9.17
CA LEU A 40 1.95 -2.61 -7.88
C LEU A 40 2.83 -3.86 -7.71
N LYS A 41 3.03 -4.67 -8.76
CA LYS A 41 3.92 -5.84 -8.74
C LYS A 41 5.39 -5.44 -8.59
N GLU A 42 5.83 -4.37 -9.27
CA GLU A 42 7.18 -3.82 -9.10
C GLU A 42 7.44 -3.42 -7.64
N PHE A 43 6.47 -2.76 -7.00
CA PHE A 43 6.54 -2.48 -5.58
C PHE A 43 6.59 -3.77 -4.73
N GLY A 44 5.77 -4.77 -5.04
CA GLY A 44 5.82 -6.07 -4.39
C GLY A 44 7.21 -6.72 -4.45
N HIS A 45 7.86 -6.68 -5.62
CA HIS A 45 9.23 -7.15 -5.78
C HIS A 45 10.24 -6.34 -4.95
N ALA A 46 10.08 -5.01 -4.89
CA ALA A 46 10.93 -4.16 -4.07
C ALA A 46 10.78 -4.46 -2.57
N LEU A 47 9.55 -4.68 -2.09
CA LEU A 47 9.29 -5.10 -0.70
C LEU A 47 9.84 -6.51 -0.41
N ARG A 48 9.72 -7.44 -1.36
CA ARG A 48 10.25 -8.80 -1.22
C ARG A 48 11.76 -8.81 -1.01
N ASN A 49 12.47 -7.86 -1.61
CA ASN A 49 13.92 -7.72 -1.51
C ASN A 49 14.37 -6.72 -0.42
N PHE A 50 13.43 -6.19 0.37
CA PHE A 50 13.73 -5.25 1.45
C PHE A 50 14.61 -5.93 2.52
N THR A 51 15.78 -5.37 2.79
CA THR A 51 16.76 -5.95 3.74
C THR A 51 16.73 -5.31 5.11
N GLY A 52 16.03 -4.18 5.26
CA GLY A 52 16.12 -3.34 6.46
C GLY A 52 17.34 -2.41 6.48
N ALA A 53 18.08 -2.30 5.37
CA ALA A 53 19.14 -1.31 5.27
C ALA A 53 18.56 0.12 5.30
N PRO A 54 19.28 1.12 5.85
CA PRO A 54 18.83 2.53 5.82
C PRO A 54 18.59 3.09 4.42
N SER A 55 19.27 2.54 3.40
CA SER A 55 19.06 2.88 1.99
C SER A 55 17.79 2.28 1.40
N ASP A 56 17.25 1.22 2.00
CA ASP A 56 16.07 0.55 1.49
C ASP A 56 14.83 1.39 1.81
N ARG A 57 14.24 1.95 0.75
CA ARG A 57 13.08 2.83 0.80
C ARG A 57 12.12 2.51 -0.35
N PRO A 58 11.62 1.26 -0.50
CA PRO A 58 10.64 0.96 -1.53
C PRO A 58 9.39 1.81 -1.30
N VAL A 59 8.94 2.48 -2.35
CA VAL A 59 7.76 3.34 -2.35
C VAL A 59 6.85 2.89 -3.48
N PHE A 60 5.57 2.78 -3.18
CA PHE A 60 4.51 2.78 -4.16
C PHE A 60 3.71 4.06 -4.00
N GLU A 61 3.40 4.69 -5.13
CA GLU A 61 2.65 5.93 -5.17
C GLU A 61 1.71 5.91 -6.37
N ALA A 62 0.43 6.14 -6.11
CA ALA A 62 -0.61 6.20 -7.13
C ALA A 62 -1.47 7.45 -6.90
N GLY A 63 -1.69 8.21 -7.97
CA GLY A 63 -2.40 9.48 -7.92
C GLY A 63 -1.51 10.66 -7.50
N SER A 64 -2.13 11.72 -6.95
CA SER A 64 -1.43 12.90 -6.43
C SER A 64 -2.22 13.56 -5.30
N PRO A 65 -1.56 14.10 -4.26
CA PRO A 65 -2.23 14.84 -3.21
C PRO A 65 -2.77 16.20 -3.71
N GLU A 66 -2.46 16.60 -4.94
CA GLU A 66 -2.87 17.87 -5.54
C GLU A 66 -3.99 17.68 -6.58
N GLU A 67 -4.85 18.70 -6.73
CA GLU A 67 -5.83 18.77 -7.82
C GLU A 67 -5.12 18.80 -9.20
N PRO A 68 -5.70 18.22 -10.27
CA PRO A 68 -7.07 17.72 -10.39
C PRO A 68 -7.22 16.21 -10.08
N TRP A 69 -6.23 15.57 -9.45
CA TRP A 69 -6.28 14.13 -9.19
C TRP A 69 -7.41 13.78 -8.22
N TYR A 70 -8.07 12.65 -8.45
CA TYR A 70 -9.18 12.21 -7.60
C TYR A 70 -8.71 11.81 -6.19
N SER A 71 -7.64 11.02 -6.10
CA SER A 71 -7.11 10.49 -4.85
C SER A 71 -5.60 10.25 -4.96
N TRP A 72 -5.00 9.92 -3.82
CA TRP A 72 -3.61 9.58 -3.67
C TRP A 72 -3.44 8.52 -2.60
N LEU A 73 -2.66 7.49 -2.94
CA LEU A 73 -2.15 6.50 -2.00
C LEU A 73 -0.63 6.48 -2.12
N ARG A 74 0.04 6.52 -0.97
CA ARG A 74 1.46 6.25 -0.88
C ARG A 74 1.74 5.23 0.21
N LEU A 75 2.44 4.16 -0.18
CA LEU A 75 2.94 3.13 0.71
C LEU A 75 4.46 3.19 0.68
N ARG A 76 5.07 3.29 1.86
CA ARG A 76 6.53 3.36 1.97
C ARG A 76 7.04 2.45 3.07
N ALA A 77 7.95 1.54 2.72
CA ALA A 77 8.67 0.77 3.72
C ALA A 77 10.03 1.39 4.02
N PHE A 78 10.44 1.35 5.28
CA PHE A 78 11.76 1.83 5.72
C PHE A 78 12.17 1.24 7.06
N ALA A 79 13.48 1.11 7.29
CA ALA A 79 14.01 0.77 8.60
C ALA A 79 13.85 1.95 9.57
N TYR A 80 13.29 1.68 10.75
CA TYR A 80 13.06 2.64 11.83
C TYR A 80 14.30 2.83 12.69
N ASP A 81 15.00 1.75 13.01
CA ASP A 81 16.23 1.78 13.80
C ASP A 81 17.27 0.74 13.32
N SER A 82 18.45 0.76 13.95
CA SER A 82 19.54 -0.17 13.64
C SER A 82 19.34 -1.58 14.19
N LEU A 83 18.24 -1.85 14.89
CA LEU A 83 17.92 -3.16 15.47
C LEU A 83 17.06 -4.02 14.53
N GLY A 84 16.68 -3.47 13.37
CA GLY A 84 15.91 -4.18 12.34
C GLY A 84 14.40 -3.92 12.40
N HIS A 85 13.94 -3.11 13.36
CA HIS A 85 12.55 -2.67 13.36
C HIS A 85 12.28 -1.86 12.10
N SER A 86 11.23 -2.22 11.40
CA SER A 86 10.86 -1.60 10.13
C SER A 86 9.45 -1.06 10.20
N VAL A 87 9.13 -0.16 9.29
CA VAL A 87 7.86 0.55 9.24
C VAL A 87 7.29 0.42 7.85
N LEU A 88 5.98 0.17 7.77
CA LEU A 88 5.17 0.50 6.61
C LEU A 88 4.37 1.76 6.93
N GLU A 89 4.71 2.86 6.28
CA GLU A 89 3.94 4.10 6.33
C GLU A 89 2.87 4.07 5.24
N VAL A 90 1.65 4.44 5.64
CA VAL A 90 0.51 4.64 4.77
C VAL A 90 0.16 6.11 4.79
N SER A 91 0.11 6.72 3.61
CA SER A 91 -0.41 8.08 3.42
C SER A 91 -1.52 8.04 2.39
N THR A 92 -2.67 8.63 2.73
CA THR A 92 -3.82 8.72 1.82
C THR A 92 -4.30 10.16 1.74
N ASN A 93 -4.80 10.53 0.57
CA ASN A 93 -5.48 11.80 0.35
C ASN A 93 -6.60 11.62 -0.67
N ARG A 94 -7.85 11.90 -0.29
CA ARG A 94 -8.98 12.06 -1.21
C ARG A 94 -9.17 13.55 -1.45
N ASN A 95 -9.02 13.96 -2.71
CA ASN A 95 -9.26 15.33 -3.13
C ASN A 95 -10.76 15.59 -3.33
N GLY A 96 -11.10 16.86 -3.52
CA GLY A 96 -12.47 17.31 -3.79
C GLY A 96 -12.93 18.34 -2.78
N SER A 97 -14.24 18.55 -2.73
CA SER A 97 -14.84 19.56 -1.85
C SER A 97 -14.54 19.27 -0.36
N PRO A 98 -14.54 20.29 0.52
CA PRO A 98 -14.28 20.11 1.95
C PRO A 98 -15.15 19.05 2.65
N GLN A 99 -16.32 18.74 2.09
CA GLN A 99 -17.26 17.74 2.62
C GLN A 99 -16.76 16.29 2.42
N ILE A 100 -15.94 16.06 1.39
CA ILE A 100 -15.44 14.74 0.98
C ILE A 100 -13.92 14.63 1.06
N GLN A 101 -13.22 15.75 1.23
CA GLN A 101 -11.78 15.79 1.37
C GLN A 101 -11.35 15.07 2.65
N GLN A 102 -10.40 14.15 2.50
CA GLN A 102 -9.88 13.36 3.62
C GLN A 102 -8.39 13.13 3.43
N SER A 103 -7.62 13.23 4.51
CA SER A 103 -6.21 12.84 4.50
C SER A 103 -5.88 12.03 5.74
N SER A 104 -5.02 11.03 5.59
CA SER A 104 -4.51 10.26 6.71
C SER A 104 -3.03 9.93 6.49
N ARG A 105 -2.29 9.85 7.60
CA ARG A 105 -0.92 9.35 7.62
C ARG A 105 -0.67 8.61 8.91
N PHE A 106 -0.28 7.35 8.80
CA PHE A 106 0.03 6.52 9.96
C PHE A 106 1.04 5.43 9.58
N CYS A 107 1.61 4.81 10.61
CA CYS A 107 2.66 3.81 10.47
C CYS A 107 2.26 2.50 11.15
N GLY A 108 2.52 1.39 10.47
CA GLY A 108 2.54 0.06 11.10
C GLY A 108 3.99 -0.36 11.36
N LEU A 109 4.30 -0.71 12.61
CA LEU A 109 5.56 -1.39 12.95
C LEU A 109 5.52 -2.83 12.43
N LEU A 110 6.59 -3.23 11.74
CA LEU A 110 6.73 -4.54 11.11
C LEU A 110 8.19 -5.01 11.21
N GLU A 111 8.38 -6.31 11.30
CA GLU A 111 9.69 -6.93 11.05
C GLU A 111 10.00 -6.96 9.55
N VAL A 112 11.29 -7.00 9.19
CA VAL A 112 11.75 -7.16 7.79
C VAL A 112 11.06 -8.36 7.12
N ALA A 113 10.95 -9.48 7.83
CA ALA A 113 10.29 -10.68 7.33
C ALA A 113 8.80 -10.45 7.00
N ALA A 114 8.09 -9.62 7.77
CA ALA A 114 6.69 -9.29 7.50
C ALA A 114 6.56 -8.41 6.26
N ILE A 115 7.48 -7.47 6.05
CA ILE A 115 7.57 -6.66 4.83
C ILE A 115 7.85 -7.55 3.61
N ASN A 116 8.78 -8.50 3.72
CA ASN A 116 9.06 -9.41 2.61
C ASN A 116 7.86 -10.31 2.27
N ARG A 117 7.12 -10.79 3.28
CA ARG A 117 5.87 -11.55 3.07
C ARG A 117 4.80 -10.71 2.37
N LEU A 118 4.63 -9.45 2.78
CA LEU A 118 3.75 -8.52 2.09
C LEU A 118 4.19 -8.36 0.62
N GLY A 119 5.48 -8.16 0.38
CA GLY A 119 6.04 -8.08 -0.95
C GLY A 119 5.80 -9.32 -1.80
N TYR A 120 5.95 -10.51 -1.21
CA TYR A 120 5.61 -11.77 -1.88
C TYR A 120 4.14 -11.83 -2.28
N LYS A 121 3.22 -11.54 -1.35
CA LYS A 121 1.77 -11.53 -1.62
C LYS A 121 1.41 -10.57 -2.76
N ILE A 122 1.95 -9.35 -2.73
CA ILE A 122 1.69 -8.34 -3.77
C ILE A 122 2.25 -8.78 -5.11
N ALA A 123 3.51 -9.22 -5.16
CA ALA A 123 4.15 -9.65 -6.40
C ALA A 123 3.48 -10.89 -7.01
N SER A 124 2.93 -11.78 -6.18
CA SER A 124 2.20 -12.97 -6.58
C SER A 124 0.70 -12.75 -6.77
N TRP A 125 0.18 -11.52 -6.63
CA TRP A 125 -1.24 -11.28 -6.77
C TRP A 125 -1.67 -11.48 -8.22
N ASP A 126 -2.54 -12.46 -8.43
CA ASP A 126 -3.25 -12.69 -9.67
C ASP A 126 -4.72 -12.28 -9.50
N VAL A 127 -5.08 -11.15 -10.10
CA VAL A 127 -6.44 -10.60 -10.03
C VAL A 127 -7.48 -11.49 -10.72
N SER A 128 -7.06 -12.36 -11.64
CA SER A 128 -7.95 -13.31 -12.31
C SER A 128 -8.35 -14.47 -11.41
N GLU A 129 -7.51 -14.81 -10.43
CA GLU A 129 -7.80 -15.87 -9.44
C GLU A 129 -8.49 -15.31 -8.19
N SER A 130 -8.12 -14.10 -7.76
CA SER A 130 -8.71 -13.44 -6.60
C SER A 130 -8.75 -11.93 -6.81
N GLY A 131 -9.96 -11.37 -6.81
CA GLY A 131 -10.16 -9.91 -6.84
C GLY A 131 -9.71 -9.19 -5.56
N GLU A 132 -9.27 -9.93 -4.54
CA GLU A 132 -8.76 -9.36 -3.29
C GLU A 132 -7.39 -9.93 -2.89
N LEU A 133 -6.58 -9.08 -2.27
CA LEU A 133 -5.36 -9.43 -1.56
C LEU A 133 -5.48 -9.03 -0.10
N LEU A 134 -5.18 -9.97 0.81
CA LEU A 134 -5.21 -9.75 2.25
C LEU A 134 -3.83 -9.98 2.88
N PHE A 135 -3.43 -9.08 3.75
CA PHE A 135 -2.23 -9.18 4.58
C PHE A 135 -2.56 -8.79 6.02
N ASP A 136 -2.22 -9.67 6.96
CA ASP A 136 -2.21 -9.37 8.38
C ASP A 136 -0.82 -9.64 8.96
N SER A 137 -0.33 -8.70 9.76
CA SER A 137 0.95 -8.86 10.46
C SER A 137 0.83 -9.68 11.74
N ALA A 138 -0.37 -10.03 12.20
CA ALA A 138 -0.58 -10.88 13.37
C ALA A 138 -0.35 -12.37 13.07
N ASP A 139 -0.37 -12.77 11.80
CA ASP A 139 -0.09 -14.15 11.35
C ASP A 139 1.42 -14.49 11.36
N CYS A 140 2.20 -13.79 12.19
CA CYS A 140 3.65 -13.67 12.10
C CYS A 140 4.35 -13.97 13.42
#